data_AF-S4NQN1-F1
#
_entry.id   AF-S4NQN1-F1
#
_cell.length_a   1.000
_cell.length_b   1.000
_cell.length_c   1.000
_cell.angle_alpha   90.00
_cell.angle_beta   90.00
_cell.angle_gamma   90.00
#
_symmetry.space_group_name_H-M   'P 1'
#
loop_
_entity.id
_entity.type
_entity.pdbx_description
1 polymer ?
#
loop_
_entity_poly.entity_id
_entity_poly.type
_entity_poly.pdbx_seq_one_letter_code
_entity_poly.pdbx_strand_id
1 'polypeptide(L)' 'QHPTGLEKIQYLEDASRYKKSDVIDESIHIKPRFITKPKSIDNVKEGHHVHFECKLEPVTDSNLKVEWFKNGQPVTIGHR' A
#
# COMPACT_ATOMS: atom_id res chain seq x y z
N GLN A 1 34.22 -40.35 -7.29
CA GLN A 1 32.88 -39.69 -7.37
C GLN A 1 32.36 -39.58 -5.95
N HIS A 2 32.23 -38.37 -5.39
CA HIS A 2 31.85 -38.17 -3.99
C HIS A 2 30.31 -38.09 -3.86
N PRO A 3 29.64 -39.14 -3.35
CA PRO A 3 28.17 -39.16 -3.21
C PRO A 3 27.65 -38.10 -2.22
N THR A 4 28.50 -37.63 -1.32
CA THR A 4 28.21 -36.63 -0.29
C THR A 4 27.84 -35.25 -0.85
N GLY A 5 28.29 -34.92 -2.06
CA GLY A 5 27.94 -33.65 -2.71
C GLY A 5 26.47 -33.61 -3.15
N LEU A 6 25.95 -34.74 -3.64
CA LEU A 6 24.58 -34.84 -4.15
C LEU A 6 23.54 -34.73 -3.03
N GLU A 7 23.78 -35.38 -1.89
CA GLU A 7 22.89 -35.29 -0.72
C GLU A 7 22.81 -33.86 -0.18
N LYS A 8 23.95 -33.14 -0.16
CA LYS A 8 24.00 -31.77 0.33
C LYS A 8 23.30 -30.79 -0.61
N ILE A 9 23.43 -31.01 -1.92
CA ILE A 9 22.71 -30.22 -2.93
C ILE A 9 21.20 -30.48 -2.80
N GLN A 10 20.78 -31.74 -2.72
CA GLN A 10 19.37 -32.12 -2.59
C GLN A 10 18.73 -31.53 -1.31
N TYR A 11 19.46 -31.53 -0.20
CA TYR A 11 19.02 -30.90 1.05
C TYR A 11 18.89 -29.37 0.94
N LEU A 12 19.83 -28.71 0.26
CA LEU A 12 19.80 -27.26 0.06
C LEU A 12 18.72 -26.83 -0.94
N GLU A 13 18.43 -27.64 -1.95
CA GLU A 13 17.35 -27.41 -2.92
C GLU A 13 15.97 -27.63 -2.28
N ASP A 14 15.81 -28.66 -1.44
CA ASP A 14 14.59 -28.91 -0.67
C ASP A 14 14.34 -27.80 0.37
N ALA A 15 15.35 -27.41 1.15
CA ALA A 15 15.24 -26.31 2.10
C ALA A 15 14.91 -24.97 1.42
N SER A 16 15.41 -24.75 0.20
CA SER A 16 15.11 -23.54 -0.60
C SER A 16 13.68 -23.52 -1.14
N ARG A 17 13.07 -24.69 -1.38
CA ARG A 17 11.66 -24.83 -1.77
C ARG A 17 10.75 -24.51 -0.59
N TYR A 18 11.06 -25.02 0.60
CA TYR A 18 10.27 -24.74 1.81
C TYR A 18 10.38 -23.27 2.22
N LYS A 19 11.57 -22.67 2.14
CA LYS A 19 11.77 -21.27 2.54
C LYS A 19 11.15 -20.23 1.58
N LYS A 20 10.71 -20.65 0.39
CA LYS A 20 10.01 -19.78 -0.59
C LYS A 20 8.50 -19.74 -0.40
N SER A 21 7.95 -20.53 0.54
CA SER A 21 6.50 -20.68 0.72
C SER A 21 5.92 -19.78 1.82
N ASP A 22 6.78 -19.18 2.65
CA ASP A 22 6.38 -18.24 3.72
C ASP A 22 6.53 -16.77 3.33
N VAL A 23 6.49 -16.46 2.02
CA VAL A 23 6.02 -15.14 1.59
C VAL A 23 4.55 -15.30 1.25
N ILE A 24 3.78 -15.65 2.28
CA ILE A 24 2.37 -15.33 2.29
C ILE A 24 2.39 -13.81 2.28
N ASP A 25 2.15 -13.22 1.11
CA ASP A 25 1.58 -11.89 0.98
C ASP A 25 0.36 -11.92 1.90
N GLU A 26 0.55 -11.53 3.16
CA GLU A 26 -0.53 -11.22 4.08
C GLU A 26 -1.23 -10.03 3.45
N SER A 27 -2.02 -10.30 2.42
CA SER A 27 -3.00 -9.40 1.83
C SER A 27 -3.67 -8.74 3.02
N ILE A 28 -3.38 -7.47 3.25
CA ILE A 28 -3.72 -6.87 4.53
C ILE A 28 -5.23 -6.72 4.56
N HIS A 29 -5.90 -7.62 5.29
CA HIS A 29 -7.36 -7.68 5.43
C HIS A 29 -7.94 -6.52 6.28
N ILE A 30 -7.17 -5.45 6.47
CA ILE A 30 -7.52 -4.33 7.33
C ILE A 30 -8.22 -3.29 6.47
N LYS A 31 -9.47 -2.98 6.82
CA LYS A 31 -10.23 -1.92 6.17
C LYS A 31 -9.49 -0.58 6.24
N PRO A 32 -9.47 0.21 5.16
CA PRO A 32 -8.88 1.54 5.18
C PRO A 32 -9.49 2.41 6.28
N ARG A 33 -8.64 3.09 7.05
CA ARG A 33 -9.09 4.09 8.04
C ARG A 33 -8.26 5.36 7.98
N PHE A 34 -8.91 6.48 8.27
CA PHE A 34 -8.24 7.76 8.45
C PHE A 34 -7.47 7.76 9.77
N ILE A 35 -6.16 7.97 9.68
CA ILE A 35 -5.31 8.31 10.80
C ILE A 35 -5.49 9.80 11.12
N THR A 36 -5.51 10.63 10.08
CA THR A 36 -5.79 12.07 10.19
C THR A 36 -6.90 12.47 9.25
N LYS A 37 -7.76 13.38 9.71
CA LYS A 37 -8.81 13.99 8.88
C LYS A 37 -8.26 15.27 8.23
N PRO A 38 -8.67 15.60 6.99
CA PRO A 38 -8.34 16.89 6.40
C PRO A 38 -8.93 18.01 7.25
N LYS A 39 -8.15 19.07 7.43
CA LYS A 39 -8.58 20.25 8.20
C LYS A 39 -9.40 21.17 7.32
N SER A 40 -10.40 21.81 7.93
CA SER A 40 -11.10 22.93 7.30
C SER A 40 -10.12 24.10 7.13
N ILE A 41 -10.24 24.80 6.00
CA ILE A 41 -9.46 26.01 5.72
C ILE A 41 -10.45 27.14 5.53
N ASP A 42 -10.39 28.10 6.43
CA ASP A 42 -11.26 29.28 6.46
C ASP A 42 -10.57 30.45 5.76
N ASN A 43 -11.34 31.50 5.43
CA ASN A 43 -10.82 32.78 4.91
C ASN A 43 -10.02 32.70 3.58
N VAL A 44 -10.33 31.72 2.75
CA VAL A 44 -9.73 31.59 1.41
C VAL A 44 -10.36 32.60 0.47
N LYS A 45 -9.53 33.44 -0.16
CA LYS A 45 -9.97 34.40 -1.18
C LYS A 45 -10.14 33.71 -2.53
N GLU A 46 -11.04 34.22 -3.36
CA GLU A 46 -11.22 33.72 -4.73
C GLU A 46 -9.90 33.72 -5.50
N GLY A 47 -9.70 32.69 -6.33
CA GLY A 47 -8.46 32.49 -7.10
C GLY A 47 -7.26 31.96 -6.30
N HIS A 48 -7.37 31.78 -4.97
CA HIS A 48 -6.28 31.22 -4.17
C HIS A 48 -6.29 29.68 -4.16
N HIS A 49 -5.09 29.12 -4.05
CA HIS A 49 -4.91 27.68 -3.90
C HIS A 49 -5.13 27.23 -2.46
N VAL A 50 -5.69 26.04 -2.29
CA VAL A 50 -5.90 25.39 -1.00
C VAL A 50 -5.27 24.00 -1.03
N HIS A 51 -4.68 23.59 0.09
CA HIS A 51 -4.05 22.29 0.24
C HIS A 51 -4.77 21.48 1.32
N PHE A 52 -5.35 20.35 0.93
CA PHE A 52 -5.93 19.39 1.87
C PHE A 52 -5.06 18.15 1.93
N GLU A 53 -4.75 17.70 3.14
CA GLU A 53 -4.00 16.47 3.39
C GLU A 53 -4.71 15.57 4.39
N CYS A 54 -4.52 14.27 4.25
CA CYS A 54 -4.95 13.28 5.23
C CYS A 54 -4.06 12.04 5.12
N LYS A 55 -4.02 11.24 6.19
CA LYS A 55 -3.25 9.99 6.25
C LYS A 55 -4.21 8.83 6.43
N LEU A 56 -3.99 7.77 5.66
CA LEU A 56 -4.73 6.52 5.75
C LEU A 56 -3.80 5.35 6.08
N GLU A 57 -4.37 4.32 6.66
CA GLU A 57 -3.74 3.00 6.82
C GLU A 57 -4.71 1.91 6.36
N PRO A 58 -4.20 0.73 5.94
CA PRO A 58 -2.77 0.40 5.77
C PRO A 58 -2.16 1.02 4.51
N VAL A 59 -0.95 1.60 4.61
CA VAL A 59 -0.21 2.12 3.44
C VAL A 59 0.42 1.02 2.59
N THR A 60 0.46 -0.20 3.13
CA THR A 60 1.02 -1.40 2.50
C THR A 60 -0.02 -2.19 1.72
N ASP A 61 -1.30 -1.79 1.73
CA ASP A 61 -2.33 -2.43 0.90
C ASP A 61 -2.27 -1.88 -0.53
N SER A 62 -1.98 -2.77 -1.49
CA SER A 62 -1.88 -2.43 -2.91
C SER A 62 -3.22 -2.13 -3.57
N ASN A 63 -4.34 -2.48 -2.92
CA ASN A 63 -5.69 -2.23 -3.41
C ASN A 63 -6.29 -0.91 -2.86
N LEU A 64 -5.57 -0.22 -1.98
CA LEU A 64 -6.00 1.04 -1.38
C LEU A 64 -6.17 2.10 -2.47
N LYS A 65 -7.39 2.63 -2.60
CA LYS A 65 -7.72 3.74 -3.50
C LYS A 65 -8.13 4.96 -2.71
N VAL A 66 -7.62 6.12 -3.12
CA VAL A 66 -7.98 7.42 -2.54
C VAL A 66 -8.69 8.23 -3.60
N GLU A 67 -9.92 8.64 -3.29
CA GLU A 67 -10.78 9.42 -4.17
C GLU A 67 -11.24 10.69 -3.45
N TRP A 68 -11.21 11.82 -4.15
CA TRP A 68 -11.65 13.11 -3.62
C TRP A 68 -13.01 13.47 -4.20
N PHE A 69 -13.93 13.91 -3.35
CA PHE A 69 -15.27 14.35 -3.75
C PHE A 69 -15.55 15.76 -3.27
N LYS A 70 -16.16 16.57 -4.13
CA LYS A 70 -16.75 17.88 -3.80
C LYS A 70 -18.24 17.79 -4.01
N ASN A 71 -19.03 18.01 -2.95
CA ASN A 71 -20.49 17.95 -2.99
C ASN A 71 -21.05 16.64 -3.60
N GLY A 72 -20.40 15.50 -3.29
CA GLY A 72 -20.78 14.19 -3.81
C GLY A 72 -20.30 13.87 -5.22
N GLN A 73 -19.62 14.81 -5.89
CA GLN A 73 -19.05 14.59 -7.23
C GLN A 73 -17.53 14.42 -7.17
N PRO A 74 -16.94 13.50 -7.95
CA PRO A 74 -15.49 13.31 -7.95
C PRO A 74 -14.79 14.59 -8.39
N VAL A 75 -13.74 14.97 -7.67
CA VAL A 75 -12.89 16.09 -8.05
C VAL A 75 -12.07 15.66 -9.26
N THR A 76 -12.12 16.46 -10.33
CA THR A 76 -11.23 16.26 -11.48
C THR A 76 -9.79 16.50 -11.05
N ILE A 77 -9.00 15.44 -11.05
CA ILE A 77 -7.54 15.52 -10.94
C ILE A 77 -6.97 16.13 -12.22
N GLY A 78 -6.80 17.45 -12.23
CA GLY A 78 -6.15 18.14 -13.34
C GLY A 78 -4.64 17.85 -13.35
N HIS A 79 -4.07 17.56 -14.52
CA HIS A 79 -2.64 17.73 -14.76
C HIS A 79 -2.38 19.23 -14.93
N ARG A 80 -1.44 19.80 -14.16
CA ARG A 80 -0.83 21.09 -14.48
C ARG A 80 0.55 20.86 -15.06
#